data_AF-A0A946EIH6-F1
#
_entry.id   AF-A0A946EIH6-F1
#
_cell.length_a   1.000
_cell.length_b   1.000
_cell.length_c   1.000
_cell.angle_alpha   90.00
_cell.angle_beta   90.00
_cell.angle_gamma   90.00
#
_symmetry.space_group_name_H-M   'P 1'
#
loop_
_entity.id
_entity.type
_entity.pdbx_description
1 polymer ?
#
loop_
_entity_poly.entity_id
_entity_poly.type
_entity_poly.pdbx_seq_one_letter_code
_entity_poly.pdbx_strand_id
1 'polypeptide(L)'
;MINKRDVIANCRILGISVSASKEEIKQARNRLAKIYHPDKYPNISADKLKAIEAKFNIVSNAYLYLVDNHASIQHNFQYVENFSLTSKAHTVLRSHYVYSEVANF
;
A
#
# COMPACT_ATOMS: atom_id res chain seq x y z
N MET A 1 13.57 -9.13 -12.45
CA MET A 1 13.70 -9.33 -10.99
C MET A 1 13.17 -8.09 -10.31
N ILE A 2 12.22 -8.22 -9.38
CA ILE A 2 11.69 -7.05 -8.66
C ILE A 2 12.65 -6.70 -7.54
N ASN A 3 13.02 -5.43 -7.48
CA ASN A 3 13.89 -4.93 -6.44
C ASN A 3 13.07 -4.60 -5.18
N LYS A 4 13.40 -5.25 -4.07
CA LYS A 4 12.68 -5.09 -2.79
C LYS A 4 12.70 -3.63 -2.30
N ARG A 5 13.76 -2.88 -2.61
CA ARG A 5 13.89 -1.46 -2.24
C ARG A 5 12.80 -0.60 -2.89
N ASP A 6 12.52 -0.86 -4.16
CA ASP A 6 11.53 -0.09 -4.94
C ASP A 6 10.11 -0.37 -4.42
N VAL A 7 9.83 -1.63 -4.08
CA VAL A 7 8.54 -2.01 -3.45
C VAL A 7 8.36 -1.26 -2.12
N ILE A 8 9.37 -1.27 -1.25
CA ILE A 8 9.32 -0.57 0.05
C ILE A 8 9.13 0.93 -0.15
N ALA A 9 9.85 1.55 -1.08
CA ALA A 9 9.75 2.97 -1.38
C ALA A 9 8.33 3.35 -1.84
N ASN A 10 7.75 2.59 -2.77
CA ASN A 10 6.40 2.82 -3.27
C ASN A 10 5.33 2.61 -2.19
N CYS A 11 5.46 1.59 -1.35
CA CYS A 11 4.58 1.39 -0.19
C CYS A 11 4.65 2.57 0.80
N ARG A 12 5.85 3.12 1.04
CA ARG A 12 6.06 4.30 1.88
C ARG A 12 5.37 5.56 1.33
N ILE A 13 5.42 5.77 0.01
CA ILE A 13 4.73 6.90 -0.67
C ILE A 13 3.22 6.82 -0.44
N LEU A 14 2.64 5.63 -0.55
CA LEU A 14 1.22 5.39 -0.33
C LEU A 14 0.83 5.31 1.17
N GLY A 15 1.81 5.18 2.06
CA GLY A 15 1.59 5.05 3.51
C GLY A 15 1.02 3.69 3.92
N ILE A 16 1.37 2.63 3.20
CA ILE A 16 0.88 1.27 3.42
C ILE A 16 2.03 0.30 3.73
N SER A 17 1.70 -0.88 4.25
CA SER A 17 2.66 -1.96 4.45
C SER A 17 3.09 -2.58 3.11
N VAL A 18 4.26 -3.20 3.11
CA VAL A 18 4.74 -4.05 2.00
C VAL A 18 3.91 -5.33 1.82
N SER A 19 3.22 -5.76 2.88
CA SER A 19 2.27 -6.88 2.87
C SER A 19 0.85 -6.44 2.53
N ALA A 20 0.63 -5.18 2.13
CA ALA A 20 -0.70 -4.64 1.92
C ALA A 20 -1.42 -5.32 0.74
N SER A 21 -2.73 -5.49 0.88
CA SER A 21 -3.56 -6.09 -0.17
C SER A 21 -3.82 -5.11 -1.32
N LYS A 22 -4.25 -5.63 -2.49
CA LYS A 22 -4.69 -4.78 -3.61
C LYS A 22 -5.76 -3.77 -3.19
N GLU A 23 -6.62 -4.13 -2.25
CA GLU A 23 -7.68 -3.27 -1.75
C GLU A 23 -7.12 -2.12 -0.92
N GLU A 24 -6.15 -2.38 -0.05
CA GLU A 24 -5.46 -1.35 0.72
C GLU A 24 -4.67 -0.39 -0.18
N ILE A 25 -3.97 -0.92 -1.20
CA ILE A 25 -3.28 -0.12 -2.22
C ILE A 25 -4.26 0.83 -2.93
N LYS A 26 -5.45 0.34 -3.32
CA LYS A 26 -6.51 1.16 -3.93
C LYS A 26 -7.07 2.19 -2.96
N GLN A 27 -7.32 1.82 -1.71
CA GLN A 27 -7.84 2.73 -0.70
C GLN A 27 -6.86 3.87 -0.39
N ALA A 28 -5.57 3.57 -0.24
CA ALA A 28 -4.54 4.56 0.00
C ALA A 28 -4.45 5.58 -1.14
N ARG A 29 -4.44 5.10 -2.40
CA ARG A 29 -4.51 5.96 -3.59
C ARG A 29 -5.74 6.86 -3.56
N ASN A 30 -6.93 6.31 -3.26
CA ASN A 30 -8.17 7.09 -3.22
C ASN A 30 -8.15 8.16 -2.12
N ARG A 31 -7.57 7.86 -0.95
CA ARG A 31 -7.41 8.84 0.14
C ARG A 31 -6.49 9.98 -0.30
N LEU A 32 -5.34 9.67 -0.88
CA LEU A 32 -4.37 10.66 -1.36
C LEU A 32 -4.91 11.45 -2.55
N ALA A 33 -5.65 10.83 -3.47
CA ALA A 33 -6.30 11.52 -4.58
C ALA A 33 -7.29 12.59 -4.08
N LYS A 34 -8.07 12.30 -3.03
CA LYS A 34 -8.98 13.28 -2.41
C LYS A 34 -8.27 14.43 -1.70
N ILE A 35 -7.03 14.21 -1.27
CA ILE A 35 -6.20 15.22 -0.60
C ILE A 35 -5.52 16.11 -1.64
N TYR A 36 -4.98 15.52 -2.71
CA TYR A 36 -4.21 16.22 -3.73
C TYR A 36 -5.02 16.57 -4.99
N HIS A 37 -6.35 16.55 -4.94
CA HIS A 37 -7.17 16.91 -6.09
C HIS A 37 -7.10 18.43 -6.35
N PRO A 38 -6.76 18.89 -7.56
CA PRO A 38 -6.61 20.33 -7.85
C PRO A 38 -7.92 21.11 -7.66
N ASP A 39 -9.07 20.48 -7.86
CA ASP A 39 -10.40 21.07 -7.65
C ASP A 39 -10.66 21.53 -6.20
N LYS A 40 -9.98 20.94 -5.22
CA LYS A 40 -10.08 21.39 -3.82
C LYS A 40 -9.33 22.68 -3.54
N TYR A 41 -8.51 23.13 -4.49
CA TYR A 41 -7.63 24.28 -4.32
C TYR A 41 -7.77 25.28 -5.48
N PRO A 42 -8.94 25.91 -5.66
CA PRO A 42 -9.13 26.88 -6.73
C PRO A 42 -8.31 28.18 -6.53
N ASN A 43 -7.86 28.47 -5.31
CA ASN A 43 -7.19 29.72 -4.91
C ASN A 43 -5.71 29.57 -4.51
N ILE A 44 -5.02 28.50 -4.92
CA ILE A 44 -3.59 28.35 -4.64
C ILE A 44 -2.73 28.91 -5.76
N SER A 45 -1.54 29.39 -5.40
CA SER A 45 -0.51 29.84 -6.36
C SER A 45 -0.11 28.71 -7.31
N ALA A 46 0.24 29.05 -8.56
CA ALA A 46 0.63 28.10 -9.60
C ALA A 46 1.76 27.14 -9.15
N ASP A 47 2.71 27.60 -8.33
CA ASP A 47 3.78 26.76 -7.79
C ASP A 47 3.26 25.67 -6.85
N LYS A 48 2.27 25.99 -6.01
CA LYS A 48 1.63 24.99 -5.13
C LYS A 48 0.82 23.99 -5.95
N LEU A 49 0.13 24.45 -7.00
CA LEU A 49 -0.64 23.57 -7.89
C LEU A 49 0.27 22.55 -8.57
N LYS A 50 1.41 23.00 -9.12
CA LYS A 50 2.45 22.12 -9.68
C LYS A 50 2.98 21.13 -8.66
N ALA A 51 3.24 21.56 -7.43
CA ALA A 51 3.70 20.67 -6.36
C ALA A 51 2.65 19.61 -5.98
N ILE A 52 1.38 19.97 -5.96
CA ILE A 52 0.26 19.05 -5.70
C ILE A 52 0.12 18.04 -6.83
N GLU A 53 0.16 18.50 -8.07
CA GLU A 53 0.11 17.66 -9.27
C GLU A 53 1.30 16.68 -9.32
N ALA A 54 2.51 17.16 -9.03
CA ALA A 54 3.70 16.32 -8.94
C ALA A 54 3.54 15.22 -7.88
N LYS A 55 3.03 15.57 -6.69
CA LYS A 55 2.75 14.58 -5.63
C LYS A 55 1.68 13.57 -6.07
N PHE A 56 0.62 14.03 -6.72
CA PHE A 56 -0.45 13.16 -7.22
C PHE A 56 0.08 12.17 -8.28
N ASN A 57 0.96 12.63 -9.16
CA ASN A 57 1.59 11.79 -10.17
C ASN A 57 2.52 10.74 -9.52
N ILE A 58 3.32 11.13 -8.52
CA ILE A 58 4.17 10.21 -7.75
C ILE A 58 3.34 9.12 -7.08
N VAL A 59 2.22 9.49 -6.44
CA VAL A 59 1.30 8.53 -5.82
C VAL A 59 0.67 7.59 -6.85
N SER A 60 0.27 8.11 -8.01
CA SER A 60 -0.32 7.32 -9.09
C SER A 60 0.68 6.32 -9.68
N ASN A 61 1.93 6.74 -9.89
CA ASN A 61 3.00 5.87 -10.36
C ASN A 61 3.33 4.76 -9.34
N ALA A 62 3.41 5.11 -8.06
CA ALA A 62 3.61 4.12 -6.99
C ALA A 62 2.49 3.08 -6.96
N TYR A 63 1.24 3.52 -7.13
CA TYR A 63 0.08 2.62 -7.23
C TYR A 63 0.20 1.67 -8.42
N LEU A 64 0.49 2.19 -9.61
CA LEU A 64 0.63 1.38 -10.84
C LEU A 64 1.72 0.32 -10.66
N TYR A 65 2.88 0.72 -10.16
CA TYR A 65 3.99 -0.18 -9.91
C TYR A 65 3.60 -1.33 -8.95
N LEU A 66 2.95 -1.02 -7.82
CA LEU A 66 2.56 -2.04 -6.85
C LEU A 66 1.48 -2.98 -7.37
N VAL A 67 0.53 -2.47 -8.17
CA VAL A 67 -0.54 -3.29 -8.74
C VAL A 67 -0.03 -4.25 -9.81
N ASP A 68 0.80 -3.77 -10.73
CA ASP A 68 1.43 -4.59 -11.77
C ASP A 68 2.31 -5.68 -11.17
N ASN A 69 3.10 -5.32 -10.15
CA ASN A 69 4.04 -6.23 -9.50
C ASN A 69 3.42 -7.02 -8.34
N HIS A 70 2.11 -6.87 -8.08
CA HIS A 70 1.47 -7.45 -6.90
C HIS A 70 1.63 -8.99 -6.84
N ALA A 71 1.47 -9.69 -7.96
CA ALA A 71 1.60 -11.14 -8.01
C ALA A 71 2.99 -11.61 -7.55
N SER A 72 4.02 -10.91 -8.02
CA SER A 72 5.40 -11.22 -7.69
C SER A 72 5.78 -10.78 -6.28
N ILE A 73 5.23 -9.68 -5.76
CA ILE A 73 5.39 -9.25 -4.36
C ILE A 73 4.80 -10.32 -3.42
N GLN A 74 3.59 -10.80 -3.73
CA GLN A 74 2.93 -11.87 -2.97
C GLN A 74 3.76 -13.16 -2.99
N HIS A 75 4.24 -13.58 -4.16
CA HIS A 75 5.09 -14.76 -4.30
C HIS A 75 6.40 -14.64 -3.49
N ASN A 76 7.03 -13.46 -3.49
CA ASN A 76 8.28 -13.23 -2.75
C ASN A 76 8.08 -13.17 -1.22
N PHE A 77 6.89 -12.81 -0.75
CA PHE A 77 6.53 -12.80 0.68
C PHE A 77 6.01 -14.16 1.17
N GLN A 78 5.30 -14.93 0.34
CA GLN A 78 4.81 -16.28 0.71
C GLN A 78 5.95 -17.28 0.96
N TYR A 79 7.16 -17.04 0.46
CA TYR A 79 8.27 -17.99 0.61
C TYR A 79 8.90 -17.99 2.02
N VAL A 80 8.62 -16.99 2.86
CA VAL A 80 9.26 -16.86 4.19
C VAL A 80 8.47 -17.57 5.31
N GLU A 81 7.19 -17.90 5.10
CA GLU A 81 6.36 -18.60 6.13
C GLU A 81 6.27 -20.13 5.93
N ASN A 82 6.68 -20.66 4.78
CA ASN A 82 6.52 -22.09 4.48
C ASN A 82 7.68 -22.99 4.96
N PHE A 83 8.72 -22.45 5.61
CA PHE A 83 9.89 -23.24 6.07
C PHE A 83 9.82 -23.70 7.54
N SER A 84 8.67 -23.63 8.22
CA SER A 84 8.61 -24.05 9.63
C SER A 84 7.44 -24.90 10.06
N LEU A 85 6.76 -25.63 9.16
CA LEU A 85 5.77 -26.62 9.60
C LEU A 85 5.78 -27.91 8.77
N THR A 86 6.91 -28.61 8.74
CA THR A 86 6.91 -30.07 8.57
C THR A 86 6.58 -30.76 9.90
N SER A 87 5.45 -30.41 10.51
CA SER A 87 4.77 -31.33 11.43
C SER A 87 3.29 -30.95 11.47
N LYS A 88 2.49 -31.71 10.71
CA LYS A 88 1.06 -31.96 10.92
C LYS A 88 0.26 -30.87 11.68
N ALA A 89 -0.24 -29.88 10.95
CA ALA A 89 -1.54 -29.26 11.24
C ALA A 89 -1.90 -28.29 10.10
N HIS A 90 -2.85 -28.68 9.24
CA HIS A 90 -3.42 -27.80 8.24
C HIS A 90 -4.61 -27.08 8.87
N THR A 91 -4.46 -25.82 9.31
CA THR A 91 -5.60 -24.94 9.61
C THR A 91 -5.26 -23.49 9.30
N VAL A 92 -5.71 -23.08 8.11
CA VAL A 92 -6.13 -21.73 7.69
C VAL A 92 -5.82 -20.60 8.68
N LEU A 93 -4.66 -19.96 8.55
CA LEU A 93 -4.43 -18.63 9.14
C LEU A 93 -4.87 -17.57 8.12
N ARG A 94 -6.19 -17.35 8.11
CA ARG A 94 -6.80 -16.12 7.63
C ARG A 94 -6.30 -14.99 8.53
N SER A 95 -5.36 -14.18 8.07
CA SER A 95 -4.95 -12.94 8.75
C SER A 95 -6.10 -11.93 8.68
N HIS A 96 -7.11 -12.12 9.53
CA HIS A 96 -8.05 -11.07 9.91
C HIS A 96 -7.36 -10.24 10.99
N TYR A 97 -7.16 -8.95 10.71
CA TYR A 97 -6.90 -7.96 11.76
C TYR A 97 -8.07 -8.01 12.76
N VAL A 98 -7.86 -8.62 13.91
CA VAL A 98 -8.74 -8.50 15.07
C VAL A 98 -8.34 -7.22 15.79
N TYR A 99 -9.04 -6.12 15.54
CA TYR A 99 -9.11 -5.02 16.51
C TYR A 99 -9.89 -5.57 17.71
N SER A 100 -9.19 -6.07 18.73
CA SER A 100 -9.78 -6.37 20.02
C SER A 100 -9.70 -5.13 20.91
N GLU A 101 -10.89 -4.58 21.19
CA GLU A 101 -11.32 -4.04 22.48
C GLU A 101 -10.47 -2.91 23.09
N VAL A 102 -10.92 -1.68 22.84
CA VAL A 102 -10.72 -0.58 23.79
C VAL A 102 -11.52 -0.94 25.03
N ALA A 103 -10.82 -1.32 26.10
CA ALA A 103 -11.37 -1.54 27.41
C ALA A 103 -12.10 -0.27 27.90
N ASN A 104 -13.37 -0.45 28.27
CA ASN A 104 -14.06 0.44 29.18
C ASN A 104 -13.32 0.46 30.52
N PHE A 105 -12.99 1.66 31.00
CA PHE A 105 -12.85 1.97 32.43
C PHE A 105 -13.56 3.29 32.70
#